data_AF-X1N6J5-F1
#
_entry.id   AF-X1N6J5-F1
#
_cell.length_a   1.000
_cell.length_b   1.000
_cell.length_c   1.000
_cell.angle_alpha   90.00
_cell.angle_beta   90.00
_cell.angle_gamma   90.00
#
_symmetry.space_group_name_H-M   'P 1'
#
loop_
_entity.id
_entity.type
_entity.pdbx_description
1 polymer ?
#
loop_
_entity_poly.entity_id
_entity_poly.type
_entity_poly.pdbx_seq_one_letter_code
_entity_poly.pdbx_strand_id
1 'polypeptide(L)'
;LGGIAPSNFNILATEKLYYNLYSTPGALAFTSYYGVWVWQPTVADKLLTRKTLTPEEKRINEELGISKTVDKGLLPLPRPLQIEREYQVIDEMSYGHILTVTAFPGVIVNTLHPYVGNDEFLVLTKIACDPDVTVLLTIDRDDDSAYVSTINTLPLSLDFDLRCFIPAVKELRLSLLSTAPPVATFNIRYTVLRCKMNNILRARWGLVTKDELPEPSLWDKVKGGIV
;
A
#
# COMPACT_ATOMS: atom_id res chain seq x y z
N LEU A 1 23.06 1.45 -16.09
CA LEU A 1 22.05 0.69 -16.88
C LEU A 1 20.76 1.46 -16.75
N GLY A 2 20.22 2.01 -17.85
CA GLY A 2 18.96 2.73 -17.80
C GLY A 2 17.87 1.82 -17.22
N GLY A 3 17.19 2.30 -16.18
CA GLY A 3 16.21 1.50 -15.45
C GLY A 3 15.11 0.99 -16.38
N ILE A 4 14.66 -0.24 -16.15
CA ILE A 4 13.53 -0.81 -16.90
C ILE A 4 12.25 -0.21 -16.33
N ALA A 5 11.41 0.37 -17.18
CA ALA A 5 10.13 0.92 -16.76
C ALA A 5 9.29 -0.15 -16.04
N PRO A 6 8.65 0.18 -14.90
CA PRO A 6 7.87 -0.79 -14.14
C PRO A 6 6.66 -1.25 -14.96
N SER A 7 6.45 -2.56 -15.03
CA SER A 7 5.24 -3.14 -15.60
C SER A 7 4.13 -3.16 -14.56
N ASN A 8 2.98 -2.55 -14.87
CA ASN A 8 1.82 -2.51 -14.00
C ASN A 8 0.77 -3.51 -14.49
N PHE A 9 0.42 -4.49 -13.65
CA PHE A 9 -0.62 -5.48 -13.93
C PHE A 9 -1.71 -5.41 -12.87
N ASN A 10 -2.99 -5.55 -13.28
CA ASN A 10 -4.11 -5.68 -12.35
C ASN A 10 -4.70 -7.09 -12.49
N ILE A 11 -4.22 -8.01 -11.66
CA ILE A 11 -4.61 -9.42 -11.69
C ILE A 11 -5.34 -9.75 -10.38
N LEU A 12 -6.60 -10.16 -10.48
CA LEU A 12 -7.36 -10.65 -9.34
C LEU A 12 -6.99 -12.10 -9.04
N ALA A 13 -6.30 -12.33 -7.92
CA ALA A 13 -6.07 -13.66 -7.37
C ALA A 13 -6.99 -13.91 -6.17
N THR A 14 -7.78 -14.98 -6.21
CA THR A 14 -8.74 -15.33 -5.15
C THR A 14 -8.27 -16.46 -4.25
N GLU A 15 -7.31 -17.27 -4.71
CA GLU A 15 -6.78 -18.47 -4.03
C GLU A 15 -5.26 -18.49 -4.03
N LYS A 16 -4.62 -18.34 -5.20
CA LYS A 16 -3.16 -18.41 -5.36
C LYS A 16 -2.68 -17.37 -6.38
N LEU A 17 -1.51 -16.80 -6.12
CA LEU A 17 -0.77 -15.92 -7.02
C LEU A 17 0.63 -16.49 -7.20
N TYR A 18 1.06 -16.67 -8.45
CA TYR A 18 2.40 -17.15 -8.79
C TYR A 18 3.15 -16.08 -9.57
N TYR A 19 4.39 -15.82 -9.17
CA TYR A 19 5.33 -14.97 -9.90
C TYR A 19 6.51 -15.84 -10.35
N ASN A 20 6.56 -16.14 -11.64
CA ASN A 20 7.59 -16.99 -12.23
C ASN A 20 8.55 -16.15 -13.07
N LEU A 21 9.83 -16.29 -12.78
CA LEU A 21 10.91 -15.60 -13.46
C LEU A 21 11.63 -16.57 -14.40
N TYR A 22 11.54 -16.33 -15.70
CA TYR A 22 12.22 -17.14 -16.72
C TYR A 22 13.47 -16.41 -17.21
N SER A 23 14.61 -17.08 -17.20
CA SER A 23 15.87 -16.56 -17.74
C SER A 23 16.34 -17.37 -18.94
N THR A 24 17.00 -16.70 -19.88
CA THR A 24 17.73 -17.37 -20.97
C THR A 24 19.17 -17.66 -20.54
N PRO A 25 19.81 -18.72 -21.05
CA PRO A 25 21.23 -19.00 -20.76
C PRO A 25 22.11 -17.78 -21.06
N GLY A 26 22.96 -17.39 -20.10
CA GLY A 26 23.83 -16.23 -20.21
C GLY A 26 23.23 -14.89 -19.75
N ALA A 27 22.00 -14.86 -19.25
CA ALA A 27 21.42 -13.67 -18.63
C ALA A 27 22.11 -13.36 -17.28
N LEU A 28 22.36 -12.07 -17.03
CA LEU A 28 22.93 -11.56 -15.78
C LEU A 28 21.98 -11.77 -14.59
N ALA A 29 22.52 -11.68 -13.37
CA ALA A 29 21.70 -11.59 -12.16
C ALA A 29 20.73 -10.41 -12.27
N PHE A 30 19.44 -10.66 -12.12
CA PHE A 30 18.40 -9.64 -12.11
C PHE A 30 17.60 -9.73 -10.82
N THR A 31 17.32 -8.58 -10.22
CA THR A 31 16.47 -8.47 -9.03
C THR A 31 15.13 -7.90 -9.44
N SER A 32 14.05 -8.52 -8.98
CA SER A 32 12.68 -8.06 -9.27
C SER A 32 11.92 -7.85 -7.98
N TYR A 33 11.11 -6.80 -7.95
CA TYR A 33 10.16 -6.50 -6.90
C TYR A 33 8.74 -6.52 -7.48
N TYR A 34 7.77 -7.02 -6.73
CA TYR A 34 6.36 -6.91 -7.07
C TYR A 34 5.57 -6.54 -5.82
N GLY A 35 4.64 -5.60 -5.96
CA GLY A 35 3.69 -5.25 -4.91
C GLY A 35 2.45 -6.11 -5.03
N VAL A 36 1.97 -6.65 -3.92
CA VAL A 36 0.67 -7.33 -3.85
C VAL A 36 -0.25 -6.51 -2.96
N TRP A 37 -1.41 -6.17 -3.49
CA TRP A 37 -2.50 -5.61 -2.71
C TRP A 37 -3.41 -6.73 -2.24
N VAL A 38 -3.63 -6.80 -0.92
CA VAL A 38 -4.52 -7.78 -0.30
C VAL A 38 -5.61 -7.01 0.44
N TRP A 39 -6.87 -7.40 0.24
CA TRP A 39 -8.00 -6.91 1.02
C TRP A 39 -8.82 -8.06 1.58
N GLN A 40 -9.60 -7.78 2.61
CA GLN A 40 -10.66 -8.67 3.04
C GLN A 40 -11.86 -8.54 2.08
N PRO A 41 -12.35 -9.63 1.46
CA PRO A 41 -13.48 -9.56 0.53
C PRO A 41 -14.77 -9.19 1.25
N THR A 42 -15.52 -8.25 0.69
CA THR A 42 -16.87 -7.86 1.13
C THR A 42 -17.92 -8.91 0.72
N VAL A 43 -19.15 -8.76 1.20
CA VAL A 43 -20.27 -9.60 0.75
C VAL A 43 -20.46 -9.49 -0.76
N ALA A 44 -20.41 -8.27 -1.33
CA ALA A 44 -20.48 -8.07 -2.78
C ALA A 44 -19.35 -8.78 -3.54
N ASP A 45 -18.10 -8.73 -3.04
CA ASP A 45 -16.97 -9.43 -3.65
C ASP A 45 -17.14 -10.95 -3.64
N LYS A 46 -17.62 -11.50 -2.52
CA LYS A 46 -17.88 -12.93 -2.39
C LYS A 46 -18.99 -13.38 -3.33
N LEU A 47 -20.07 -12.61 -3.45
CA LEU A 47 -21.15 -12.88 -4.40
C LEU A 47 -20.65 -12.86 -5.85
N LEU A 48 -19.89 -11.83 -6.25
CA LEU A 48 -19.31 -11.74 -7.59
C LEU A 48 -18.40 -12.93 -7.91
N THR A 49 -17.56 -13.33 -6.95
CA THR A 49 -16.60 -14.43 -7.08
C THR A 49 -17.17 -15.81 -6.73
N ARG A 50 -18.50 -15.90 -6.49
CA ARG A 50 -19.22 -17.14 -6.14
C ARG A 50 -18.67 -17.87 -4.90
N LYS A 51 -18.13 -17.12 -3.93
CA LYS A 51 -17.67 -17.65 -2.64
C LYS A 51 -18.83 -17.75 -1.65
N THR A 52 -18.74 -18.74 -0.75
CA THR A 52 -19.75 -18.96 0.28
C THR A 52 -19.79 -17.81 1.29
N LEU A 53 -21.00 -17.36 1.63
CA LEU A 53 -21.24 -16.38 2.69
C LEU A 53 -21.39 -17.08 4.05
N THR A 54 -20.79 -16.48 5.08
CA THR A 54 -21.03 -16.85 6.48
C THR A 54 -22.47 -16.49 6.91
N PRO A 55 -23.00 -17.02 8.03
CA PRO A 55 -24.35 -16.69 8.49
C PRO A 55 -24.59 -15.18 8.66
N GLU A 56 -23.62 -14.47 9.22
CA GLU A 56 -23.68 -13.01 9.38
C GLU A 56 -23.69 -12.29 8.02
N GLU A 57 -22.88 -12.74 7.07
CA GLU A 57 -22.85 -12.15 5.72
C GLU A 57 -24.14 -12.43 4.94
N LYS A 58 -24.81 -13.56 5.19
CA LYS A 58 -26.13 -13.84 4.62
C LYS A 58 -27.18 -12.86 5.17
N ARG A 59 -27.19 -12.63 6.48
CA ARG A 59 -28.05 -11.62 7.13
C ARG A 59 -27.84 -10.24 6.49
N ILE A 60 -26.58 -9.80 6.37
CA ILE A 60 -26.23 -8.51 5.75
C ILE A 60 -26.69 -8.46 4.28
N ASN A 61 -26.49 -9.54 3.52
CA ASN A 61 -26.94 -9.62 2.13
C ASN A 61 -28.46 -9.46 2.00
N GLU A 62 -29.23 -10.11 2.88
CA GLU A 62 -30.70 -10.07 2.87
C GLU A 62 -31.22 -8.69 3.27
N GLU A 63 -30.69 -8.11 4.35
CA GLU A 63 -31.10 -6.79 4.86
C GLU A 63 -30.77 -5.66 3.89
N LEU A 64 -29.58 -5.69 3.29
CA LEU A 64 -29.11 -4.63 2.38
C LEU A 64 -29.42 -4.93 0.90
N GLY A 65 -29.97 -6.10 0.58
CA GLY A 65 -30.32 -6.50 -0.79
C GLY A 65 -29.13 -6.55 -1.75
N ILE A 66 -27.96 -6.98 -1.28
CA ILE A 66 -26.68 -6.84 -2.00
C ILE A 66 -26.67 -7.68 -3.28
N SER A 67 -27.18 -8.91 -3.24
CA SER A 67 -27.26 -9.81 -4.40
C SER A 67 -27.95 -9.16 -5.59
N LYS A 68 -29.07 -8.47 -5.37
CA LYS A 68 -29.81 -7.77 -6.44
C LYS A 68 -28.99 -6.68 -7.10
N THR A 69 -28.08 -6.05 -6.35
CA THR A 69 -27.22 -4.97 -6.84
C THR A 69 -26.00 -5.52 -7.58
N VAL A 70 -25.46 -6.65 -7.13
CA VAL A 70 -24.42 -7.41 -7.84
C VAL A 70 -24.95 -7.95 -9.17
N ASP A 71 -26.16 -8.52 -9.19
CA ASP A 71 -26.80 -9.04 -10.41
C ASP A 71 -27.04 -7.94 -11.46
N LYS A 72 -27.29 -6.70 -11.02
CA LYS A 72 -27.38 -5.52 -11.89
C LYS A 72 -26.03 -5.02 -12.40
N GLY A 73 -24.91 -5.54 -11.90
CA GLY A 73 -23.56 -5.10 -12.23
C GLY A 73 -23.15 -3.77 -11.57
N LEU A 74 -23.84 -3.33 -10.52
CA LEU A 74 -23.53 -2.08 -9.81
C LEU A 74 -22.50 -2.27 -8.69
N LEU A 75 -22.39 -3.49 -8.15
CA LEU A 75 -21.45 -3.85 -7.09
C LEU A 75 -20.66 -5.12 -7.45
N PRO A 76 -19.44 -5.26 -6.90
CA PRO A 76 -18.66 -4.25 -6.17
C PRO A 76 -18.24 -3.08 -7.07
N LEU A 77 -18.05 -1.90 -6.48
CA LEU A 77 -17.49 -0.76 -7.22
C LEU A 77 -16.09 -1.10 -7.78
N PRO A 78 -15.69 -0.52 -8.92
CA PRO A 78 -14.32 -0.60 -9.41
C PRO A 78 -13.32 -0.18 -8.33
N ARG A 79 -12.22 -0.93 -8.20
CA ARG A 79 -11.25 -0.76 -7.10
C ARG A 79 -10.63 0.63 -6.98
N PRO A 80 -10.20 1.29 -8.06
CA PRO A 80 -9.70 2.66 -7.97
C PRO A 80 -10.71 3.60 -7.32
N LEU A 81 -12.00 3.47 -7.67
CA LEU A 81 -13.06 4.30 -7.11
C LEU A 81 -13.33 4.00 -5.62
N GLN A 82 -13.23 2.73 -5.20
CA GLN A 82 -13.32 2.40 -3.77
C GLN A 82 -12.20 3.07 -3.00
N ILE A 83 -10.96 2.93 -3.48
CA ILE A 83 -9.76 3.47 -2.84
C ILE A 83 -9.84 5.00 -2.75
N GLU A 84 -10.20 5.69 -3.84
CA GLU A 84 -10.35 7.15 -3.89
C GLU A 84 -11.44 7.68 -2.95
N ARG A 85 -12.48 6.90 -2.68
CA ARG A 85 -13.56 7.28 -1.76
C ARG A 85 -13.25 6.96 -0.30
N GLU A 86 -12.33 6.03 -0.09
CA GLU A 86 -12.03 5.47 1.23
C GLU A 86 -11.17 6.37 2.10
N TYR A 87 -10.40 7.28 1.52
CA TYR A 87 -9.66 8.30 2.26
C TYR A 87 -9.74 9.65 1.58
N GLN A 88 -9.69 10.72 2.40
CA GLN A 88 -9.70 12.08 1.89
C GLN A 88 -8.29 12.63 1.93
N VAL A 89 -7.72 12.89 0.76
CA VAL A 89 -6.40 13.50 0.64
C VAL A 89 -6.48 14.97 1.07
N ILE A 90 -5.65 15.35 2.04
CA ILE A 90 -5.48 16.72 2.52
C ILE A 90 -4.39 17.40 1.68
N ASP A 91 -3.23 16.76 1.54
CA ASP A 91 -2.13 17.20 0.69
C ASP A 91 -1.26 16.04 0.18
N GLU A 92 -0.47 16.33 -0.85
CA GLU A 92 0.58 15.48 -1.39
C GLU A 92 1.92 16.22 -1.20
N MET A 93 2.90 15.53 -0.60
CA MET A 93 4.22 16.09 -0.32
C MET A 93 5.29 15.20 -0.96
N SER A 94 6.13 15.80 -1.81
CA SER A 94 7.30 15.14 -2.39
C SER A 94 8.58 15.66 -1.76
N TYR A 95 9.44 14.74 -1.33
CA TYR A 95 10.72 15.02 -0.70
C TYR A 95 11.85 14.51 -1.59
N GLY A 96 12.91 15.30 -1.72
CA GLY A 96 14.13 14.92 -2.42
C GLY A 96 15.33 15.12 -1.50
N HIS A 97 16.19 14.11 -1.43
CA HIS A 97 17.40 14.14 -0.61
C HIS A 97 18.61 13.64 -1.40
N ILE A 98 19.77 14.25 -1.10
CA ILE A 98 21.09 13.77 -1.51
C ILE A 98 21.86 13.48 -0.23
N LEU A 99 22.24 12.22 -0.01
CA LEU A 99 22.77 11.75 1.27
C LEU A 99 24.06 10.96 1.09
N THR A 100 24.92 11.03 2.11
CA THR A 100 26.01 10.05 2.28
C THR A 100 25.46 8.82 3.02
N VAL A 101 25.42 7.67 2.37
CA VAL A 101 24.91 6.41 2.92
C VAL A 101 26.08 5.52 3.35
N THR A 102 26.13 5.15 4.63
CA THR A 102 27.17 4.28 5.20
C THR A 102 26.70 2.83 5.34
N ALA A 103 27.63 1.90 5.54
CA ALA A 103 27.32 0.48 5.74
C ALA A 103 26.94 0.12 7.19
N PHE A 104 27.36 0.92 8.16
CA PHE A 104 26.91 0.86 9.56
C PHE A 104 27.14 2.23 10.21
N PRO A 105 26.16 2.83 10.89
CA PRO A 105 24.81 2.31 11.17
C PRO A 105 23.79 2.51 10.03
N GLY A 106 24.21 2.99 8.85
CA GLY A 106 23.29 3.46 7.82
C GLY A 106 22.90 4.92 8.03
N VAL A 107 21.85 5.39 7.36
CA VAL A 107 21.33 6.75 7.49
C VAL A 107 19.81 6.77 7.51
N ILE A 108 19.23 7.57 8.40
CA ILE A 108 17.79 7.87 8.38
C ILE A 108 17.57 8.95 7.32
N VAL A 109 16.71 8.66 6.34
CA VAL A 109 16.34 9.63 5.31
C VAL A 109 15.38 10.65 5.91
N ASN A 110 14.32 10.15 6.56
CA ASN A 110 13.33 10.98 7.23
C ASN A 110 12.48 10.15 8.20
N THR A 111 11.92 10.81 9.19
CA THR A 111 10.89 10.30 10.10
C THR A 111 9.71 11.27 10.06
N LEU A 112 8.57 10.80 9.57
CA LEU A 112 7.37 11.59 9.41
C LEU A 112 6.29 11.13 10.39
N HIS A 113 5.55 12.08 10.94
CA HIS A 113 4.42 11.83 11.83
C HIS A 113 3.15 12.46 11.25
N PRO A 114 2.00 11.77 11.29
CA PRO A 114 0.71 12.42 11.05
C PRO A 114 0.46 13.52 12.09
N TYR A 115 -0.40 14.49 11.76
CA TYR A 115 -0.74 15.56 12.69
C TYR A 115 -1.56 15.00 13.87
N VAL A 116 -1.04 15.17 15.08
CA VAL A 116 -1.67 14.66 16.30
C VAL A 116 -3.01 15.36 16.55
N GLY A 117 -4.09 14.59 16.75
CA GLY A 117 -5.41 15.10 17.14
C GLY A 117 -6.42 15.30 16.02
N ASN A 118 -6.05 15.06 14.76
CA ASN A 118 -6.92 15.28 13.60
C ASN A 118 -7.35 14.00 12.87
N ASP A 119 -7.31 12.81 13.47
CA ASP A 119 -7.59 11.54 12.76
C ASP A 119 -6.86 11.46 11.41
N GLU A 120 -5.61 11.93 11.34
CA GLU A 120 -4.82 11.94 10.11
C GLU A 120 -3.91 10.71 10.05
N PHE A 121 -3.61 10.27 8.84
CA PHE A 121 -2.61 9.24 8.58
C PHE A 121 -1.80 9.60 7.34
N LEU A 122 -0.60 9.06 7.25
CA LEU A 122 0.29 9.24 6.11
C LEU A 122 0.20 8.02 5.20
N VAL A 123 0.43 8.21 3.89
CA VAL A 123 0.56 7.11 2.93
C VAL A 123 1.76 7.35 2.05
N LEU A 124 2.79 6.50 2.15
CA LEU A 124 3.87 6.49 1.17
C LEU A 124 3.33 5.92 -0.15
N THR A 125 3.45 6.69 -1.23
CA THR A 125 2.86 6.33 -2.53
C THR A 125 3.88 6.12 -3.64
N LYS A 126 5.04 6.78 -3.56
CA LYS A 126 6.05 6.80 -4.61
C LYS A 126 7.44 6.82 -4.00
N ILE A 127 8.35 6.04 -4.55
CA ILE A 127 9.78 6.03 -4.19
C ILE A 127 10.60 5.96 -5.48
N ALA A 128 11.64 6.77 -5.59
CA ALA A 128 12.57 6.78 -6.70
C ALA A 128 13.99 7.00 -6.15
N CYS A 129 14.96 6.27 -6.68
CA CYS A 129 16.37 6.38 -6.28
C CYS A 129 17.25 6.33 -7.53
N ASP A 130 18.46 6.89 -7.45
CA ASP A 130 19.49 6.73 -8.51
C ASP A 130 20.77 6.09 -7.96
N PRO A 131 20.75 4.78 -7.70
CA PRO A 131 21.91 4.06 -7.20
C PRO A 131 22.88 3.64 -8.32
N ASP A 132 24.15 4.00 -8.15
CA ASP A 132 25.26 3.36 -8.88
C ASP A 132 25.77 2.07 -8.20
N VAL A 133 25.36 1.84 -6.95
CA VAL A 133 25.72 0.66 -6.14
C VAL A 133 24.55 0.17 -5.32
N THR A 134 24.64 -1.07 -4.81
CA THR A 134 23.60 -1.65 -3.95
C THR A 134 23.47 -0.85 -2.65
N VAL A 135 22.32 -0.19 -2.52
CA VAL A 135 21.83 0.40 -1.28
C VAL A 135 20.50 -0.25 -0.95
N LEU A 136 20.27 -0.46 0.34
CA LEU A 136 19.12 -1.14 0.87
C LEU A 136 18.23 -0.11 1.55
N LEU A 137 16.97 -0.02 1.09
CA LEU A 137 15.95 0.83 1.67
C LEU A 137 15.08 0.00 2.61
N THR A 138 14.96 0.48 3.85
CA THR A 138 14.04 -0.06 4.85
C THR A 138 12.97 0.96 5.17
N ILE A 139 11.73 0.48 5.29
CA ILE A 139 10.57 1.31 5.63
C ILE A 139 9.98 0.74 6.91
N ASP A 140 10.01 1.54 7.97
CA ASP A 140 9.31 1.27 9.22
C ASP A 140 7.94 1.95 9.18
N ARG A 141 6.94 1.28 9.74
CA ARG A 141 5.56 1.74 9.80
C ARG A 141 5.03 1.57 11.22
N ASP A 142 4.72 2.67 11.88
CA ASP A 142 4.18 2.67 13.23
C ASP A 142 5.06 1.83 14.18
N ASP A 143 4.48 0.81 14.83
CA ASP A 143 5.20 -0.11 15.72
C ASP A 143 5.82 -1.32 14.98
N ASP A 144 5.73 -1.34 13.64
CA ASP A 144 6.18 -2.42 12.75
C ASP A 144 7.52 -2.06 12.10
N SER A 145 8.60 -2.42 12.79
CA SER A 145 9.98 -2.24 12.34
C SER A 145 10.28 -3.15 11.14
N ALA A 146 10.92 -2.58 10.12
CA ALA A 146 11.21 -3.25 8.85
C ALA A 146 9.97 -3.83 8.17
N TYR A 147 8.82 -3.15 8.28
CA TYR A 147 7.57 -3.49 7.59
C TYR A 147 7.81 -3.82 6.11
N VAL A 148 8.59 -2.98 5.43
CA VAL A 148 9.26 -3.37 4.19
C VAL A 148 10.73 -3.55 4.46
N SER A 149 11.16 -4.81 4.48
CA SER A 149 12.55 -5.16 4.68
C SER A 149 13.33 -4.99 3.38
N THR A 150 14.31 -4.08 3.42
CA THR A 150 15.53 -4.17 2.61
C THR A 150 15.28 -4.26 1.10
N ILE A 151 14.56 -3.28 0.54
CA ILE A 151 14.47 -3.10 -0.92
C ILE A 151 15.87 -2.78 -1.45
N ASN A 152 16.42 -3.62 -2.33
CA ASN A 152 17.58 -3.28 -3.13
C ASN A 152 17.17 -2.17 -4.08
N THR A 153 17.81 -1.01 -3.97
CA THR A 153 17.48 0.16 -4.80
C THR A 153 18.08 0.07 -6.19
N LEU A 154 19.04 -0.83 -6.46
CA LEU A 154 19.74 -0.95 -7.75
C LEU A 154 18.85 -0.95 -9.01
N PRO A 155 17.65 -1.58 -9.03
CA PRO A 155 16.77 -1.54 -10.20
C PRO A 155 15.89 -0.27 -10.29
N LEU A 156 15.96 0.64 -9.32
CA LEU A 156 15.21 1.89 -9.32
C LEU A 156 15.91 2.96 -10.16
N SER A 157 15.17 4.00 -10.52
CA SER A 157 15.65 5.18 -11.25
C SER A 157 14.93 6.43 -10.75
N LEU A 158 15.48 7.62 -11.00
CA LEU A 158 14.76 8.88 -10.80
C LEU A 158 13.75 9.18 -11.92
N ASP A 159 13.86 8.49 -13.07
CA ASP A 159 12.97 8.67 -14.22
C ASP A 159 11.58 8.08 -13.99
N PHE A 160 11.45 7.14 -13.06
CA PHE A 160 10.17 6.48 -12.75
C PHE A 160 10.05 6.16 -11.27
N ASP A 161 8.83 6.29 -10.74
CA ASP A 161 8.55 5.98 -9.34
C ASP A 161 8.14 4.52 -9.17
N LEU A 162 8.74 3.85 -8.20
CA LEU A 162 8.18 2.66 -7.58
C LEU A 162 6.91 3.06 -6.83
N ARG A 163 5.76 2.66 -7.37
CA ARG A 163 4.47 2.90 -6.74
C ARG A 163 4.25 1.94 -5.58
N CYS A 164 3.78 2.47 -4.46
CA CYS A 164 3.43 1.70 -3.28
C CYS A 164 2.20 2.31 -2.61
N PHE A 165 1.73 1.66 -1.55
CA PHE A 165 0.69 2.18 -0.67
C PHE A 165 0.97 1.68 0.73
N ILE A 166 1.80 2.43 1.46
CA ILE A 166 2.19 2.09 2.83
C ILE A 166 1.58 3.13 3.75
N PRO A 167 0.40 2.85 4.33
CA PRO A 167 -0.24 3.76 5.27
C PRO A 167 0.44 3.70 6.64
N ALA A 168 0.52 4.82 7.37
CA ALA A 168 1.06 4.90 8.73
C ALA A 168 0.21 5.85 9.58
N VAL A 169 -0.20 5.42 10.76
CA VAL A 169 -1.10 6.19 11.66
C VAL A 169 -0.38 6.92 12.80
N LYS A 170 0.91 6.66 13.00
CA LYS A 170 1.77 7.23 14.06
C LYS A 170 3.12 7.70 13.53
N GLU A 171 3.81 6.85 12.77
CA GLU A 171 5.17 7.13 12.29
C GLU A 171 5.41 6.41 10.96
N LEU A 172 5.99 7.13 10.00
CA LEU A 172 6.55 6.57 8.79
C LEU A 172 8.03 6.94 8.74
N ARG A 173 8.92 5.94 8.76
CA ARG A 173 10.36 6.18 8.73
C ARG A 173 11.03 5.44 7.59
N LEU A 174 11.90 6.15 6.87
CA LEU A 174 12.69 5.61 5.77
C LEU A 174 14.16 5.64 6.18
N SER A 175 14.86 4.52 5.98
CA SER A 175 16.30 4.40 6.27
C SER A 175 17.02 3.69 5.13
N LEU A 176 18.29 4.06 4.95
CA LEU A 176 19.16 3.51 3.91
C LEU A 176 20.41 2.88 4.54
N LEU A 177 20.82 1.76 3.98
CA LEU A 177 22.03 1.03 4.37
C LEU A 177 22.82 0.65 3.11
N SER A 178 24.10 1.04 3.04
CA SER A 178 24.97 0.56 1.96
C SER A 178 25.49 -0.84 2.29
N THR A 179 25.62 -1.72 1.29
CA THR A 179 26.27 -3.03 1.49
C THR A 179 27.80 -2.99 1.44
N ALA A 180 28.38 -1.77 1.42
CA ALA A 180 29.78 -1.41 1.23
C ALA A 180 30.22 -1.28 -0.25
N PRO A 181 31.06 -0.28 -0.58
CA PRO A 181 31.56 0.83 0.26
C PRO A 181 30.51 1.94 0.52
N PRO A 182 30.78 2.94 1.39
CA PRO A 182 29.90 4.10 1.56
C PRO A 182 29.63 4.84 0.25
N VAL A 183 28.42 5.37 0.10
CA VAL A 183 27.95 6.10 -1.08
C VAL A 183 27.84 7.56 -0.74
N ALA A 184 28.69 8.41 -1.33
CA ALA A 184 28.75 9.83 -0.96
C ALA A 184 27.58 10.67 -1.50
N THR A 185 26.97 10.26 -2.62
CA THR A 185 25.92 11.02 -3.31
C THR A 185 24.78 10.10 -3.70
N PHE A 186 24.02 9.64 -2.71
CA PHE A 186 22.83 8.84 -2.96
C PHE A 186 21.60 9.74 -3.10
N ASN A 187 20.97 9.71 -4.28
CA ASN A 187 19.74 10.45 -4.54
C ASN A 187 18.52 9.60 -4.22
N ILE A 188 17.60 10.16 -3.43
CA ILE A 188 16.28 9.57 -3.18
C ILE A 188 15.19 10.63 -3.27
N ARG A 189 14.10 10.27 -3.96
CA ARG A 189 12.84 11.01 -4.00
C ARG A 189 11.73 10.11 -3.48
N TYR A 190 10.84 10.65 -2.66
CA TYR A 190 9.64 9.92 -2.26
C TYR A 190 8.45 10.86 -2.08
N THR A 191 7.25 10.32 -2.21
CA THR A 191 6.00 11.09 -2.10
C THR A 191 5.08 10.47 -1.06
N VAL A 192 4.54 11.32 -0.20
CA VAL A 192 3.63 10.95 0.88
C VAL A 192 2.33 11.73 0.70
N LEU A 193 1.21 11.03 0.81
CA LEU A 193 -0.10 11.64 0.98
C LEU A 193 -0.39 11.82 2.46
N ARG A 194 -0.95 12.97 2.83
CA ARG A 194 -1.60 13.15 4.13
C ARG A 194 -3.09 12.98 3.92
N CYS A 195 -3.68 12.07 4.67
CA CYS A 195 -5.07 11.69 4.50
C CYS A 195 -5.83 11.84 5.81
N LYS A 196 -7.08 12.31 5.72
CA LYS A 196 -8.03 12.24 6.83
C LYS A 196 -8.63 10.82 6.87
N MET A 197 -8.57 10.22 8.05
CA MET A 197 -9.21 8.95 8.36
C MET A 197 -10.73 9.16 8.47
N ASN A 198 -11.51 8.46 7.65
CA ASN A 198 -12.97 8.50 7.73
C ASN A 198 -13.51 7.26 8.47
N ASN A 199 -14.80 7.31 8.80
CA ASN A 199 -15.46 6.22 9.53
C ASN A 199 -15.56 4.90 8.73
N ILE A 200 -15.57 4.98 7.40
CA ILE A 200 -15.56 3.80 6.51
C ILE A 200 -14.24 3.05 6.69
N LEU A 201 -13.11 3.75 6.61
CA LEU A 201 -11.78 3.16 6.76
C LEU A 201 -11.57 2.63 8.17
N ARG A 202 -11.99 3.39 9.20
CA ARG A 202 -11.94 2.96 10.60
C ARG A 202 -12.70 1.65 10.80
N ALA A 203 -13.91 1.55 10.28
CA ALA A 203 -14.71 0.34 10.37
C ALA A 203 -14.10 -0.83 9.58
N ARG A 204 -13.61 -0.58 8.35
CA ARG A 204 -13.06 -1.61 7.47
C ARG A 204 -11.84 -2.28 8.08
N TRP A 205 -10.96 -1.49 8.69
CA TRP A 205 -9.71 -1.99 9.31
C TRP A 205 -9.88 -2.35 10.78
N GLY A 206 -11.11 -2.32 11.32
CA GLY A 206 -11.37 -2.68 12.72
C GLY A 206 -10.69 -1.76 13.73
N LEU A 207 -10.45 -0.49 13.36
CA LEU A 207 -9.84 0.53 14.22
C LEU A 207 -10.83 1.10 15.24
N VAL A 208 -12.11 0.72 15.13
CA VAL A 208 -13.20 1.09 16.00
C VAL A 208 -14.15 -0.09 16.16
N THR A 209 -14.96 -0.07 17.21
CA THR A 209 -16.09 -0.98 17.40
C THR A 209 -17.36 -0.43 16.74
N LYS A 210 -18.40 -1.28 16.64
CA LYS A 210 -19.71 -0.89 16.08
C LYS A 210 -20.33 0.30 16.82
N ASP A 211 -20.18 0.35 18.14
CA ASP A 211 -20.81 1.34 19.01
C ASP A 211 -20.12 2.70 18.97
N GLU A 212 -18.86 2.74 18.54
CA GLU A 212 -18.09 3.97 18.35
C GLU A 212 -18.37 4.65 17.01
N LEU A 213 -19.08 3.98 16.09
CA LEU A 213 -19.47 4.59 14.82
C LEU A 213 -20.69 5.50 15.02
N PRO A 214 -20.74 6.65 14.34
CA PRO A 214 -21.88 7.57 14.45
C PRO A 214 -23.18 6.97 13.88
N GLU A 215 -23.07 5.98 13.00
CA GLU A 215 -24.20 5.23 12.45
C GLU A 215 -23.90 3.72 12.60
N PRO A 216 -24.60 2.98 13.47
CA PRO A 216 -24.34 1.54 13.68
C PRO A 216 -24.47 0.69 12.40
N SER A 217 -25.39 1.05 11.51
CA SER A 217 -25.55 0.39 10.21
C SER A 217 -24.37 0.59 9.26
N LEU A 218 -23.50 1.58 9.49
CA LEU A 218 -22.30 1.78 8.67
C LEU A 218 -21.41 0.54 8.66
N TRP A 219 -21.29 -0.16 9.78
CA TRP A 219 -20.49 -1.38 9.85
C TRP A 219 -20.93 -2.44 8.85
N ASP A 220 -22.24 -2.69 8.81
CA ASP A 220 -22.82 -3.69 7.93
C ASP A 220 -22.77 -3.22 6.47
N LYS A 221 -22.89 -1.91 6.22
CA LYS A 221 -22.67 -1.32 4.89
C LYS A 221 -21.22 -1.51 4.39
N VAL A 222 -20.23 -1.32 5.26
CA VAL A 222 -18.79 -1.51 4.96
C VAL A 222 -18.49 -2.98 4.66
N LYS A 223 -19.00 -3.90 5.48
CA LYS A 223 -18.90 -5.35 5.23
C LYS A 223 -19.64 -5.77 3.96
N GLY A 224 -20.78 -5.13 3.69
CA GLY A 224 -21.58 -5.33 2.50
C GLY A 224 -20.88 -4.89 1.21
N GLY A 225 -19.99 -3.91 1.31
CA GLY A 225 -19.30 -3.31 0.17
C GLY A 225 -20.17 -2.30 -0.59
N ILE A 226 -21.10 -1.63 0.11
CA ILE A 226 -22.06 -0.69 -0.49
C ILE A 226 -21.75 0.78 -0.20
N VAL A 227 -20.60 1.05 0.42
CA VAL A 227 -20.04 2.37 0.72
C VAL A 227 -18.67 2.53 0.07
#